data_AF-A0A2N3VNM6-F1
#
_entry.id   AF-A0A2N3VNM6-F1
#
_cell.length_a   1.000
_cell.length_b   1.000
_cell.length_c   1.000
_cell.angle_alpha   90.00
_cell.angle_beta   90.00
_cell.angle_gamma   90.00
#
_symmetry.space_group_name_H-M   'P 1'
#
loop_
_entity.id
_entity.type
_entity.pdbx_description
1 polymer ?
#
loop_
_entity_poly.entity_id
_entity_poly.type
_entity_poly.pdbx_seq_one_letter_code
_entity_poly.pdbx_strand_id
1 'polypeptide(L)'
;MDVKAKTLAAAVAAAEAQQRAQQIHEQFPGQLRFADARQLVQRHRVLPVLDGLDEMDTSTTPAARRRAAGALELSAYQDPTGNAPVVLTCRTPQYAELAALDVQMREAARIELGPVTPVQAAAYLTARTTSPARWATVIDTLTTAPGGTPARALGTPWRLNLAATAYEQRDPATFAHLRHPDQLLTLALPHRRP
;
A
#
# COMPACT_ATOMS: atom_id res chain seq x y z
N MET A 1 -1.22 -43.07 8.22
CA MET A 1 -1.46 -41.62 8.38
C MET A 1 -2.90 -41.32 8.02
N ASP A 2 -3.52 -40.44 8.79
CA ASP A 2 -4.88 -40.55 9.31
C ASP A 2 -5.98 -39.98 8.38
N VAL A 3 -6.94 -40.82 7.96
CA VAL A 3 -8.12 -40.44 7.17
C VAL A 3 -8.95 -39.38 7.89
N LYS A 4 -8.96 -39.41 9.23
CA LYS A 4 -9.72 -38.49 10.08
C LYS A 4 -9.18 -37.06 9.99
N ALA A 5 -7.86 -36.89 9.90
CA ALA A 5 -7.20 -35.59 9.75
C ALA A 5 -7.53 -34.93 8.39
N LYS A 6 -7.58 -35.74 7.32
CA LYS A 6 -7.91 -35.25 5.96
C LYS A 6 -9.37 -34.78 5.86
N THR A 7 -10.30 -35.51 6.49
CA THR A 7 -11.72 -35.14 6.55
C THR A 7 -11.95 -33.85 7.33
N LEU A 8 -11.24 -33.66 8.45
CA LEU A 8 -11.33 -32.44 9.25
C LEU A 8 -10.82 -31.21 8.50
N ALA A 9 -9.67 -31.31 7.82
CA ALA A 9 -9.12 -30.21 7.01
C ALA A 9 -10.07 -29.80 5.87
N ALA A 10 -10.68 -30.77 5.18
CA ALA A 10 -11.65 -30.50 4.12
C ALA A 10 -12.91 -29.80 4.65
N ALA A 11 -13.39 -30.19 5.84
CA ALA A 11 -14.55 -29.55 6.47
C ALA A 11 -14.28 -28.10 6.88
N VAL A 12 -13.09 -27.82 7.43
CA VAL A 12 -12.67 -26.44 7.78
C VAL A 12 -12.56 -25.57 6.53
N ALA A 13 -11.91 -26.06 5.48
CA ALA A 13 -11.79 -25.32 4.21
C ALA A 13 -13.16 -25.03 3.57
N ALA A 14 -14.11 -25.97 3.65
CA ALA A 14 -15.47 -25.77 3.17
C ALA A 14 -16.24 -24.71 4.00
N ALA A 15 -16.07 -24.70 5.32
CA ALA A 15 -16.67 -23.70 6.19
C ALA A 15 -16.11 -22.29 5.91
N GLU A 16 -14.80 -22.16 5.75
CA GLU A 16 -14.16 -20.89 5.37
C GLU A 16 -14.63 -20.40 3.99
N ALA A 17 -14.72 -21.31 3.00
CA ALA A 17 -15.20 -20.96 1.67
C ALA A 17 -16.65 -20.45 1.71
N GLN A 18 -17.48 -21.04 2.56
CA GLN A 18 -18.86 -20.61 2.76
C GLN A 18 -18.94 -19.25 3.44
N GLN A 19 -18.12 -19.01 4.47
CA GLN A 19 -18.04 -17.71 5.15
C GLN A 19 -17.58 -16.60 4.19
N ARG A 20 -16.57 -16.86 3.35
CA ARG A 20 -16.11 -15.90 2.34
C ARG A 20 -17.19 -15.62 1.30
N ALA A 21 -17.90 -16.65 0.83
CA ALA A 21 -18.99 -16.48 -0.13
C ALA A 21 -20.13 -15.62 0.46
N GLN A 22 -20.42 -15.79 1.76
CA GLN A 22 -21.39 -14.99 2.48
C GLN A 22 -20.95 -13.52 2.55
N GLN A 23 -19.71 -13.27 2.96
CA GLN A 23 -19.17 -11.92 3.05
C GLN A 23 -19.16 -11.20 1.69
N ILE A 24 -18.79 -11.88 0.61
CA ILE A 24 -18.84 -11.32 -0.75
C ILE A 24 -20.29 -10.98 -1.13
N HIS A 25 -21.24 -11.90 -0.90
CA HIS A 25 -22.64 -11.65 -1.21
C HIS A 25 -23.20 -10.44 -0.47
N GLU A 26 -22.85 -10.28 0.81
CA GLU A 26 -23.25 -9.15 1.65
C GLU A 26 -22.63 -7.82 1.20
N GLN A 27 -21.39 -7.84 0.71
CA GLN A 27 -20.71 -6.65 0.19
C GLN A 27 -21.24 -6.17 -1.17
N PHE A 28 -21.85 -7.06 -1.96
CA PHE A 28 -22.36 -6.76 -3.30
C PHE A 28 -23.88 -7.02 -3.41
N PRO A 29 -24.71 -6.37 -2.57
CA PRO A 29 -26.14 -6.64 -2.54
C PRO A 29 -26.79 -6.28 -3.88
N GLY A 30 -27.61 -7.19 -4.40
CA GLY A 30 -28.32 -7.02 -5.69
C GLY A 30 -27.44 -7.16 -6.95
N GLN A 31 -26.12 -7.25 -6.81
CA GLN A 31 -25.19 -7.42 -7.93
C GLN A 31 -24.70 -8.87 -8.07
N LEU A 32 -24.59 -9.58 -6.95
CA LEU A 32 -24.09 -10.96 -6.93
C LEU A 32 -24.97 -11.85 -6.07
N ARG A 33 -25.49 -12.95 -6.64
CA ARG A 33 -26.24 -13.96 -5.87
C ARG A 33 -25.27 -14.78 -5.02
N PHE A 34 -25.71 -15.25 -3.86
CA PHE A 34 -24.90 -16.12 -2.99
C PHE A 34 -24.34 -17.37 -3.73
N ALA A 35 -25.13 -17.97 -4.62
CA ALA A 35 -24.70 -19.12 -5.41
C ALA A 35 -23.51 -18.80 -6.34
N ASP A 36 -23.50 -17.59 -6.92
CA ASP A 36 -22.42 -17.13 -7.79
C ASP A 36 -21.18 -16.78 -6.96
N ALA A 37 -21.36 -16.10 -5.83
CA ALA A 37 -20.28 -15.83 -4.86
C ALA A 37 -19.59 -17.12 -4.40
N ARG A 38 -20.37 -18.16 -4.09
CA ARG A 38 -19.86 -19.48 -3.73
C ARG A 38 -19.06 -20.11 -4.87
N GLN A 39 -19.52 -20.02 -6.12
CA GLN A 39 -18.75 -20.52 -7.26
C GLN A 39 -17.43 -19.76 -7.46
N LEU A 40 -17.41 -18.45 -7.24
CA LEU A 40 -16.17 -17.67 -7.34
C LEU A 40 -15.14 -18.12 -6.30
N VAL A 41 -15.56 -18.32 -5.05
CA VAL A 41 -14.66 -18.77 -3.97
C VAL A 41 -14.18 -20.20 -4.21
N GLN A 42 -15.09 -21.12 -4.58
CA GLN A 42 -14.77 -22.53 -4.83
C GLN A 42 -13.85 -22.73 -6.04
N ARG A 43 -13.92 -21.84 -7.03
CA ARG A 43 -13.07 -21.89 -8.23
C ARG A 43 -11.84 -20.98 -8.13
N HIS A 44 -11.50 -20.49 -6.93
CA HIS A 44 -10.36 -19.60 -6.71
C HIS A 44 -10.32 -18.38 -7.65
N ARG A 45 -11.50 -17.83 -7.97
CA ARG A 45 -11.68 -16.66 -8.84
C ARG A 45 -11.81 -15.36 -8.05
N VAL A 46 -11.33 -15.37 -6.82
CA VAL A 46 -11.28 -14.23 -5.90
C VAL A 46 -9.81 -14.00 -5.57
N LEU A 47 -9.35 -12.76 -5.73
CA LEU A 47 -8.02 -12.30 -5.33
C LEU A 47 -8.16 -11.50 -4.03
N PRO A 48 -7.82 -12.08 -2.86
CA PRO A 48 -7.85 -11.33 -1.62
C PRO A 48 -6.74 -10.28 -1.62
N VAL A 49 -7.11 -9.05 -1.22
CA VAL A 49 -6.17 -7.95 -1.02
C VAL A 49 -6.30 -7.47 0.42
N LEU A 50 -5.24 -7.58 1.18
CA LEU A 50 -5.13 -7.03 2.53
C LEU A 50 -4.26 -5.79 2.49
N ASP A 51 -4.88 -4.63 2.65
CA ASP A 51 -4.17 -3.35 2.72
C ASP A 51 -3.87 -3.00 4.18
N GLY A 52 -2.58 -2.85 4.53
CA GLY A 52 -2.16 -2.41 5.86
C GLY A 52 -2.07 -3.52 6.92
N LEU A 53 -1.26 -4.57 6.68
CA LEU A 53 -0.96 -5.58 7.72
C LEU A 53 -0.43 -4.95 9.02
N ASP A 54 0.31 -3.84 8.91
CA ASP A 54 0.89 -3.11 10.04
C ASP A 54 -0.14 -2.40 10.93
N GLU A 55 -1.39 -2.29 10.49
CA GLU A 55 -2.49 -1.71 11.29
C GLU A 55 -3.25 -2.76 12.09
N MET A 56 -3.00 -4.05 11.84
CA MET A 56 -3.73 -5.14 12.50
C MET A 56 -3.34 -5.30 13.97
N ASP A 57 -2.14 -4.88 14.34
CA ASP A 57 -1.57 -5.03 15.68
C ASP A 57 -0.86 -3.76 16.12
N THR A 58 -0.86 -3.48 17.42
CA THR A 58 -0.04 -2.41 18.00
C THR A 58 1.32 -2.97 18.45
N SER A 59 2.30 -2.08 18.68
CA SER A 59 3.60 -2.46 19.27
C SER A 59 3.48 -3.13 20.64
N THR A 60 2.37 -2.92 21.34
CA THR A 60 2.04 -3.53 22.63
C THR A 60 1.30 -4.86 22.52
N THR A 61 0.90 -5.28 21.31
CA THR A 61 0.15 -6.52 21.12
C THR A 61 1.07 -7.73 21.32
N PRO A 62 0.77 -8.62 22.30
CA PRO A 62 1.58 -9.82 22.53
C PRO A 62 1.66 -10.69 21.28
N ALA A 63 2.83 -11.28 21.01
CA ALA A 63 3.07 -12.09 19.80
C ALA A 63 2.02 -13.18 19.58
N ALA A 64 1.59 -13.86 20.65
CA ALA A 64 0.57 -14.92 20.60
C ALA A 64 -0.84 -14.43 20.20
N ARG A 65 -1.10 -13.12 20.18
CA ARG A 65 -2.39 -12.52 19.80
C ARG A 65 -2.29 -11.66 18.54
N ARG A 66 -1.13 -11.64 17.88
CA ARG A 66 -0.93 -10.83 16.67
C ARG A 66 -1.83 -11.33 15.55
N ARG A 67 -2.80 -10.50 15.16
CA ARG A 67 -3.71 -10.79 14.05
C ARG A 67 -2.96 -10.80 12.72
N ALA A 68 -1.89 -10.02 12.60
CA ALA A 68 -1.03 -10.02 11.43
C ALA A 68 -0.41 -11.41 11.14
N ALA A 69 -0.07 -12.18 12.18
CA ALA A 69 0.42 -13.54 12.01
C ALA A 69 -0.66 -14.45 11.40
N GLY A 70 -1.89 -14.36 11.90
CA GLY A 70 -3.03 -15.10 11.33
C GLY A 70 -3.40 -14.66 9.92
N ALA A 71 -3.19 -13.39 9.56
CA ALA A 71 -3.40 -12.92 8.19
C ALA A 71 -2.39 -13.52 7.20
N LEU A 72 -1.20 -13.89 7.64
CA LEU A 72 -0.21 -14.57 6.79
C LEU A 72 -0.61 -16.02 6.49
N GLU A 73 -1.45 -16.64 7.32
CA GLU A 73 -2.10 -17.92 7.01
C GLU A 73 -3.09 -17.81 5.84
N LEU A 74 -3.47 -16.60 5.39
CA LEU A 74 -4.19 -16.44 4.12
C LEU A 74 -3.36 -16.96 2.93
N SER A 75 -2.04 -17.08 3.06
CA SER A 75 -1.21 -17.79 2.07
C SER A 75 -1.58 -19.27 1.93
N ALA A 76 -2.27 -19.88 2.90
CA ALA A 76 -2.82 -21.23 2.78
C ALA A 76 -4.08 -21.27 1.89
N TYR A 77 -4.63 -20.12 1.48
CA TYR A 77 -5.60 -20.04 0.38
C TYR A 77 -4.86 -20.29 -0.94
N GLN A 78 -4.41 -21.51 -1.15
CA GLN A 78 -3.80 -22.00 -2.37
C GLN A 78 -4.67 -23.15 -2.91
N ASP A 79 -5.03 -23.09 -4.18
CA ASP A 79 -5.47 -24.29 -4.90
C ASP A 79 -4.28 -25.27 -4.95
N PRO A 80 -4.46 -26.60 -4.85
CA PRO A 80 -3.46 -27.60 -5.25
C PRO A 80 -2.69 -27.32 -6.56
N THR A 81 -3.26 -26.50 -7.46
CA THR A 81 -2.62 -26.04 -8.71
C THR A 81 -1.81 -24.74 -8.58
N GLY A 82 -1.74 -24.11 -7.40
CA GLY A 82 -1.02 -22.87 -7.11
C GLY A 82 -1.79 -21.57 -7.39
N ASN A 83 -3.09 -21.66 -7.69
CA ASN A 83 -3.81 -20.62 -8.43
C ASN A 83 -4.65 -19.65 -7.57
N ALA A 84 -4.24 -19.37 -6.34
CA ALA A 84 -4.96 -18.44 -5.47
C ALA A 84 -3.99 -17.43 -4.83
N PRO A 85 -3.58 -16.41 -5.60
CA PRO A 85 -2.69 -15.38 -5.08
C PRO A 85 -3.41 -14.56 -4.01
N VAL A 86 -2.66 -14.11 -3.00
CA VAL A 86 -3.08 -13.10 -2.03
C VAL A 86 -2.14 -11.92 -2.19
N VAL A 87 -2.67 -10.70 -2.20
CA VAL A 87 -1.87 -9.48 -2.16
C VAL A 87 -1.94 -8.90 -0.77
N LEU A 88 -0.78 -8.60 -0.20
CA LEU A 88 -0.65 -7.99 1.11
C LEU A 88 0.24 -6.76 1.00
N THR A 89 -0.21 -5.65 1.58
CA THR A 89 0.62 -4.45 1.75
C THR A 89 0.93 -4.26 3.23
N CYS A 90 2.13 -3.76 3.51
CA CYS A 90 2.55 -3.41 4.86
C CYS A 90 3.75 -2.47 4.83
N ARG A 91 4.06 -1.86 5.96
CA ARG A 91 5.33 -1.13 6.13
C ARG A 91 6.52 -2.09 6.32
N THR A 92 7.66 -1.70 5.76
CA THR A 92 8.91 -2.49 5.81
C THR A 92 9.35 -2.92 7.22
N PRO A 93 9.30 -2.07 8.27
CA PRO A 93 9.70 -2.48 9.62
C PRO A 93 8.84 -3.62 10.16
N GLN A 94 7.52 -3.57 9.96
CA GLN A 94 6.61 -4.60 10.43
C GLN A 94 6.87 -5.94 9.72
N TYR A 95 7.09 -5.90 8.41
CA TYR A 95 7.47 -7.11 7.67
C TYR A 95 8.76 -7.73 8.22
N ALA A 96 9.78 -6.90 8.47
CA ALA A 96 11.06 -7.37 8.99
C ALA A 96 10.93 -7.98 10.39
N GLU A 97 10.09 -7.41 11.26
CA GLU A 97 9.80 -7.97 12.59
C GLU A 97 9.12 -9.33 12.52
N LEU A 98 8.13 -9.51 11.62
CA LEU A 98 7.44 -10.79 11.45
C LEU A 98 8.37 -11.84 10.83
N ALA A 99 9.15 -11.47 9.82
CA ALA A 99 10.13 -12.35 9.18
C ALA A 99 11.21 -12.82 10.17
N ALA A 100 11.65 -11.95 11.10
CA ALA A 100 12.60 -12.32 12.15
C ALA A 100 12.05 -13.35 13.15
N LEU A 101 10.73 -13.49 13.23
CA LEU A 101 10.04 -14.51 14.03
C LEU A 101 9.72 -15.78 13.23
N ASP A 102 10.24 -15.91 12.00
CA ASP A 102 9.89 -16.95 11.02
C ASP A 102 8.40 -16.96 10.63
N VAL A 103 7.73 -15.82 10.81
CA VAL A 103 6.34 -15.59 10.44
C VAL A 103 6.32 -14.81 9.13
N GLN A 104 6.38 -15.51 8.00
CA GLN A 104 6.45 -14.92 6.66
C GLN A 104 5.54 -15.66 5.67
N MET A 105 5.08 -14.96 4.64
CA MET A 105 4.38 -15.63 3.53
C MET A 105 5.35 -16.57 2.81
N ARG A 106 4.98 -17.85 2.73
CA ARG A 106 5.70 -18.83 1.93
C ARG A 106 5.37 -18.62 0.46
N GLU A 107 6.35 -18.82 -0.42
CA GLU A 107 6.18 -18.76 -1.89
C GLU A 107 5.62 -17.42 -2.41
N ALA A 108 5.91 -16.31 -1.72
CA ALA A 108 5.44 -14.98 -2.09
C ALA A 108 6.50 -14.18 -2.87
N ALA A 109 6.04 -13.42 -3.86
CA ALA A 109 6.84 -12.37 -4.47
C ALA A 109 6.85 -11.13 -3.56
N ARG A 110 8.04 -10.70 -3.13
CA ARG A 110 8.20 -9.46 -2.35
C ARG A 110 8.45 -8.29 -3.29
N ILE A 111 7.59 -7.28 -3.21
CA ILE A 111 7.75 -6.01 -3.93
C ILE A 111 7.98 -4.91 -2.91
N GLU A 112 9.10 -4.21 -3.04
CA GLU A 112 9.41 -3.05 -2.20
C GLU A 112 9.24 -1.76 -2.99
N LEU A 113 8.47 -0.83 -2.41
CA LEU A 113 8.33 0.50 -2.98
C LEU A 113 9.55 1.35 -2.60
N GLY A 114 10.36 1.67 -3.59
CA GLY A 114 11.47 2.62 -3.44
C GLY A 114 11.01 4.07 -3.32
N PRO A 115 11.90 4.98 -2.89
CA PRO A 115 11.62 6.41 -2.92
C PRO A 115 11.42 6.91 -4.36
N VAL A 116 10.67 8.01 -4.51
CA VAL A 116 10.54 8.70 -5.80
C VAL A 116 11.89 9.31 -6.16
N THR A 117 12.40 8.95 -7.34
CA THR A 117 13.65 9.51 -7.84
C THR A 117 13.48 10.99 -8.22
N PRO A 118 14.55 11.80 -8.23
CA PRO A 118 14.46 13.19 -8.66
C PRO A 118 13.92 13.36 -10.08
N VAL A 119 14.27 12.43 -10.98
CA VAL A 119 13.76 12.40 -12.37
C VAL A 119 12.26 12.15 -12.40
N GLN A 120 11.76 11.17 -11.64
CA GLN A 120 10.32 10.91 -11.53
C GLN A 120 9.57 12.09 -10.88
N ALA A 121 10.18 12.74 -9.88
CA ALA A 121 9.61 13.93 -9.24
C ALA A 121 9.49 15.11 -10.21
N ALA A 122 10.55 15.39 -10.98
CA ALA A 122 10.54 16.42 -12.01
C ALA A 122 9.49 16.14 -13.10
N ALA A 123 9.42 14.89 -13.58
CA ALA A 123 8.41 14.47 -14.56
C ALA A 123 6.98 14.64 -14.04
N TYR A 124 6.74 14.23 -12.79
CA TYR A 124 5.44 14.40 -12.15
C TYR A 124 5.05 15.88 -12.01
N LEU A 125 5.94 16.74 -11.51
CA LEU A 125 5.64 18.17 -11.35
C LEU A 125 5.35 18.84 -12.71
N THR A 126 6.10 18.46 -13.74
CA THR A 126 5.88 18.95 -15.10
C THR A 126 4.49 18.54 -15.62
N ALA A 127 4.09 17.28 -15.41
CA ALA A 127 2.80 16.77 -15.89
C ALA A 127 1.60 17.24 -15.05
N ARG A 128 1.78 17.44 -13.74
CA ARG A 128 0.70 17.67 -12.77
C ARG A 128 0.28 19.14 -12.66
N THR A 129 1.17 20.06 -13.03
CA THR A 129 1.01 21.51 -12.79
C THR A 129 0.51 22.23 -14.03
N THR A 130 -0.25 23.31 -13.83
CA THR A 130 -0.83 24.07 -14.94
C THR A 130 0.16 25.04 -15.57
N SER A 131 1.23 25.37 -14.86
CA SER A 131 2.30 26.25 -15.33
C SER A 131 3.65 25.69 -14.90
N PRO A 132 4.24 24.76 -15.69
CA PRO A 132 5.54 24.16 -15.38
C PRO A 132 6.66 25.19 -15.21
N ALA A 133 6.58 26.34 -15.89
CA ALA A 133 7.52 27.44 -15.76
C ALA A 133 7.64 27.98 -14.33
N ARG A 134 6.55 27.98 -13.55
CA ARG A 134 6.59 28.38 -12.11
C ARG A 134 7.40 27.42 -11.25
N TRP A 135 7.53 26.17 -11.70
CA TRP A 135 8.25 25.12 -11.01
C TRP A 135 9.68 24.94 -11.52
N ALA A 136 10.11 25.75 -12.49
CA ALA A 136 11.41 25.61 -13.15
C ALA A 136 12.58 25.53 -12.15
N THR A 137 12.66 26.45 -11.18
CA THR A 137 13.74 26.45 -10.18
C THR A 137 13.77 25.17 -9.34
N VAL A 138 12.60 24.66 -8.95
CA VAL A 138 12.47 23.43 -8.16
C VAL A 138 12.86 22.21 -9.00
N ILE A 139 12.41 22.15 -10.25
CA ILE A 139 12.73 21.08 -11.21
C ILE A 139 14.23 21.06 -11.53
N ASP A 140 14.82 22.24 -11.77
CA ASP A 140 16.25 22.39 -12.02
C ASP A 140 17.06 21.96 -10.79
N THR A 141 16.59 22.31 -9.59
CA THR A 141 17.26 21.88 -8.34
C THR A 141 17.18 20.37 -8.13
N LEU A 142 16.04 19.73 -8.44
CA LEU A 142 15.92 18.27 -8.40
C LEU A 142 16.91 17.58 -9.36
N THR A 143 17.18 18.21 -10.51
CA THR A 143 18.07 17.67 -11.54
C THR A 143 19.55 17.90 -11.20
N THR A 144 19.89 19.10 -10.73
CA THR A 144 21.28 19.53 -10.44
C THR A 144 21.78 19.08 -9.07
N ALA A 145 20.87 18.85 -8.12
CA ALA A 145 21.19 18.40 -6.76
C ALA A 145 20.31 17.20 -6.35
N PRO A 146 20.50 16.01 -6.95
CA PRO A 146 19.63 14.84 -6.75
C PRO A 146 19.66 14.26 -5.32
N GLY A 147 20.70 14.56 -4.53
CA GLY A 147 20.77 14.24 -3.09
C GLY A 147 20.38 15.40 -2.17
N GLY A 148 19.98 16.54 -2.74
CA GLY A 148 19.66 17.76 -2.02
C GLY A 148 18.39 17.64 -1.19
N THR A 149 18.15 18.63 -0.33
CA THR A 149 16.97 18.62 0.53
C THR A 149 15.64 18.56 -0.25
N PRO A 150 15.44 19.27 -1.38
CA PRO A 150 14.21 19.13 -2.17
C PRO A 150 13.96 17.69 -2.64
N ALA A 151 15.00 16.98 -3.09
CA ALA A 151 14.89 15.59 -3.51
C ALA A 151 14.46 14.67 -2.36
N ARG A 152 15.00 14.87 -1.15
CA ARG A 152 14.60 14.09 0.04
C ARG A 152 13.20 14.47 0.55
N ALA A 153 12.87 15.75 0.53
CA ALA A 153 11.57 16.25 0.99
C ALA A 153 10.44 15.78 0.08
N LEU A 154 10.68 15.74 -1.24
CA LEU A 154 9.70 15.33 -2.25
C LEU A 154 9.83 13.85 -2.65
N GLY A 155 10.69 13.09 -1.98
CA GLY A 155 11.02 11.70 -2.32
C GLY A 155 9.94 10.66 -2.02
N THR A 156 8.72 11.06 -1.68
CA THR A 156 7.57 10.15 -1.55
C THR A 156 6.40 10.67 -2.38
N PRO A 157 5.58 9.77 -2.97
CA PRO A 157 4.45 10.18 -3.80
C PRO A 157 3.49 11.12 -3.06
N TRP A 158 3.24 10.85 -1.76
CA TRP A 158 2.38 11.68 -0.93
C TRP A 158 2.92 13.09 -0.71
N ARG A 159 4.21 13.24 -0.34
CA ARG A 159 4.81 14.58 -0.13
C ARG A 159 4.86 15.38 -1.42
N LEU A 160 5.15 14.71 -2.54
CA LEU A 160 5.19 15.33 -3.85
C LEU A 160 3.80 15.83 -4.29
N ASN A 161 2.76 15.00 -4.13
CA ASN A 161 1.37 15.41 -4.42
C ASN A 161 0.89 16.54 -3.50
N LEU A 162 1.24 16.48 -2.22
CA LEU A 162 0.90 17.53 -1.26
C LEU A 162 1.55 18.86 -1.66
N ALA A 163 2.83 18.86 -2.05
CA ALA A 163 3.51 20.05 -2.55
C ALA A 163 2.80 20.60 -3.80
N ALA A 164 2.57 19.76 -4.82
CA ALA A 164 1.85 20.19 -6.02
C ALA A 164 0.49 20.80 -5.69
N THR A 165 -0.29 20.16 -4.82
CA THR A 165 -1.61 20.64 -4.39
C THR A 165 -1.53 21.99 -3.67
N ALA A 166 -0.60 22.14 -2.72
CA ALA A 166 -0.48 23.36 -1.90
C ALA A 166 0.02 24.58 -2.69
N TYR A 167 0.88 24.37 -3.68
CA TYR A 167 1.52 25.43 -4.49
C TYR A 167 0.79 25.73 -5.81
N GLU A 168 -0.11 24.85 -6.24
CA GLU A 168 -1.09 25.13 -7.29
C GLU A 168 -2.42 25.69 -6.72
N GLN A 169 -2.57 25.77 -5.40
CA GLN A 169 -3.72 26.39 -4.78
C GLN A 169 -3.84 27.86 -5.19
N ARG A 170 -5.06 28.25 -5.59
CA ARG A 170 -5.39 29.62 -6.03
C ARG A 170 -6.40 30.26 -5.10
N ASP A 171 -6.28 31.58 -4.99
CA ASP A 171 -7.28 32.42 -4.36
C ASP A 171 -8.60 32.35 -5.16
N PRO A 172 -9.77 32.09 -4.54
CA PRO A 172 -11.03 31.95 -5.27
C PRO A 172 -11.51 33.24 -5.95
N ALA A 173 -11.13 34.42 -5.46
CA ALA A 173 -11.61 35.70 -5.97
C ALA A 173 -10.71 36.27 -7.07
N THR A 174 -9.40 36.10 -6.92
CA THR A 174 -8.39 36.67 -7.84
C THR A 174 -7.79 35.64 -8.79
N PHE A 175 -8.01 34.34 -8.54
CA PHE A 175 -7.39 33.21 -9.25
C PHE A 175 -5.84 33.22 -9.23
N ALA A 176 -5.23 34.08 -8.41
CA ALA A 176 -3.79 34.14 -8.21
C ALA A 176 -3.32 32.95 -7.36
N HIS A 177 -2.12 32.45 -7.61
CA HIS A 177 -1.53 31.41 -6.77
C HIS A 177 -1.21 31.97 -5.37
N LEU A 178 -1.57 31.21 -4.33
CA LEU A 178 -1.38 31.64 -2.95
C LEU A 178 0.08 31.54 -2.48
N ARG A 179 0.89 30.70 -3.15
CA ARG A 179 2.27 30.38 -2.76
C ARG A 179 3.16 30.25 -3.99
N HIS A 180 4.46 30.44 -3.81
CA HIS A 180 5.46 30.23 -4.86
C HIS A 180 6.30 28.98 -4.59
N PRO A 181 6.47 28.05 -5.56
CA PRO A 181 7.19 26.78 -5.36
C PRO A 181 8.61 26.93 -4.79
N ASP A 182 9.31 28.02 -5.07
CA ASP A 182 10.65 28.30 -4.54
C ASP A 182 10.72 28.30 -3.01
N GLN A 183 9.60 28.48 -2.30
CA GLN A 183 9.55 28.31 -0.84
C GLN A 183 9.95 26.89 -0.41
N LEU A 184 9.80 25.87 -1.26
CA LEU A 184 10.29 24.51 -1.00
C LEU A 184 11.82 24.45 -0.92
N LEU A 185 12.53 25.38 -1.57
CA LEU A 185 13.98 25.46 -1.54
C LEU A 185 14.49 26.09 -0.24
N THR A 186 13.67 26.94 0.41
CA THR A 186 14.03 27.64 1.64
C THR A 186 13.61 26.88 2.91
N LEU A 187 12.48 26.17 2.88
CA LEU A 187 12.07 25.22 3.94
C LEU A 187 13.06 24.06 4.13
N ALA A 188 13.95 23.88 3.16
CA ALA A 188 14.95 22.85 3.05
C ALA A 188 16.29 23.16 3.77
N LEU A 189 16.43 24.36 4.34
CA LEU A 189 17.60 24.72 5.14
C LEU A 189 17.42 24.17 6.57
N PRO A 190 18.34 23.33 7.08
CA PRO A 190 18.27 22.92 8.47
C PRO A 190 18.32 24.18 9.33
N HIS A 191 17.30 24.38 10.17
CA HIS A 191 17.42 25.28 11.30
C HIS A 191 18.63 24.79 12.12
N ARG A 192 19.77 25.49 12.00
CA ARG A 192 20.84 25.38 12.99
C ARG A 192 20.21 25.82 14.31
N ARG A 193 19.88 24.88 15.19
CA ARG A 193 19.63 25.22 16.58
C ARG A 193 20.97 25.64 17.21
N PRO A 194 20.99 26.70 18.02
CA PRO A 194 22.16 27.10 18.79
C PRO A 194 22.58 26.03 19.79
#